data_AF-A0A6M1RQB5-F1
#
_entry.id   AF-A0A6M1RQB5-F1
#
_cell.length_a   1.000
_cell.length_b   1.000
_cell.length_c   1.000
_cell.angle_alpha   90.00
_cell.angle_beta   90.00
_cell.angle_gamma   90.00
#
_symmetry.space_group_name_H-M   'P 1'
#
loop_
_entity.id
_entity.type
_entity.pdbx_description
1 polymer ?
#
loop_
_entity_poly.entity_id
_entity_poly.type
_entity_poly.pdbx_seq_one_letter_code
_entity_poly.pdbx_strand_id
1 'polypeptide(L)' 'MVGTASLTLEGEFQSAEDIRQHLAEKGDKWALALEQGKLLVAINQTISELSSPVKAGDEVAFFPPVTGG' A
#
# COMPACT_ATOMS: atom_id res chain seq x y z
N MET A 1 -7.53 -2.06 11.99
CA MET A 1 -6.72 -0.82 11.90
C MET A 1 -5.31 -1.14 12.35
N VAL A 2 -4.29 -0.80 11.54
CA VAL A 2 -2.87 -1.19 11.74
C VAL A 2 -2.13 -0.35 12.78
N GLY A 3 -2.79 0.64 13.39
CA GLY A 3 -2.28 1.40 14.54
C GLY A 3 -1.31 2.54 14.22
N THR A 4 -1.03 2.80 12.95
CA THR A 4 -0.27 3.97 12.49
C THR A 4 -0.92 4.61 11.27
N ALA A 5 -0.78 5.94 11.14
CA ALA A 5 -1.26 6.70 9.98
C ALA A 5 -0.24 6.74 8.83
N SER A 6 1.05 6.63 9.15
CA SER A 6 2.14 6.57 8.18
C SER A 6 3.37 5.86 8.75
N LEU A 7 4.28 5.43 7.88
CA LEU A 7 5.59 4.90 8.24
C LEU A 7 6.56 5.09 7.06
N THR A 8 7.86 5.10 7.35
CA THR A 8 8.91 5.06 6.33
C THR A 8 9.38 3.62 6.15
N LEU A 9 9.56 3.19 4.91
CA LEU A 9 10.12 1.90 4.56
C LEU A 9 11.55 2.06 4.05
N GLU A 10 12.46 1.25 4.57
CA GLU A 10 13.81 1.09 4.04
C GLU A 10 13.85 -0.22 3.24
N GLY A 11 14.25 -0.15 1.98
CA GLY A 11 14.31 -1.30 1.09
C GLY A 11 14.24 -0.91 -0.38
N GLU A 12 14.50 -1.90 -1.24
CA GLU A 12 14.32 -1.77 -2.68
C GLU A 12 13.01 -2.43 -3.08
N PHE A 13 12.07 -1.61 -3.57
CA PHE A 13 10.78 -2.05 -4.08
C PHE A 13 10.67 -1.62 -5.53
N GLN A 14 10.24 -2.54 -6.39
CA GLN A 14 10.05 -2.24 -7.82
C GLN A 14 8.65 -1.70 -8.07
N SER A 15 7.65 -2.10 -7.27
CA SER A 15 6.26 -1.73 -7.44
C SER A 15 5.51 -1.50 -6.12
N ALA A 16 4.32 -0.91 -6.20
CA ALA A 16 3.43 -0.78 -5.05
C ALA A 16 2.94 -2.15 -4.53
N GLU A 17 2.87 -3.17 -5.39
CA GLU A 17 2.57 -4.55 -4.99
C GLU A 17 3.67 -5.13 -4.09
N ASP A 18 4.95 -4.87 -4.38
CA ASP A 18 6.07 -5.32 -3.53
C ASP A 18 5.97 -4.70 -2.14
N ILE A 19 5.66 -3.39 -2.08
CA ILE A 19 5.41 -2.68 -0.82
C ILE A 19 4.23 -3.30 -0.06
N ARG A 20 3.12 -3.58 -0.76
CA ARG A 20 1.92 -4.18 -0.17
C ARG A 20 2.24 -5.54 0.44
N GLN A 21 2.95 -6.41 -0.28
CA GLN A 21 3.36 -7.74 0.19
C GLN A 21 4.26 -7.63 1.42
N HIS A 22 5.29 -6.78 1.37
CA HIS A 22 6.19 -6.54 2.49
C HIS A 22 5.45 -6.06 3.74
N LEU A 23 4.47 -5.16 3.58
CA LEU A 23 3.65 -4.69 4.69
C LEU A 23 2.71 -5.79 5.21
N ALA A 24 2.11 -6.60 4.34
CA ALA A 24 1.24 -7.71 4.72
C ALA A 24 1.96 -8.76 5.58
N GLU A 25 3.26 -8.97 5.38
CA GLU A 25 4.09 -9.87 6.18
C GLU A 25 4.32 -9.39 7.62
N LYS A 26 4.00 -8.13 7.96
CA LYS A 26 4.14 -7.61 9.34
C LYS A 26 3.11 -8.20 10.33
N GLY A 27 2.14 -8.99 9.84
CA GLY A 27 1.21 -9.77 10.64
C GLY A 27 -0.24 -9.64 10.19
N ASP A 28 -1.13 -10.45 10.79
CA ASP A 28 -2.50 -10.67 10.32
C ASP A 28 -3.32 -9.38 10.13
N LYS A 29 -3.14 -8.38 11.00
CA LYS A 29 -3.83 -7.09 10.86
C LYS A 29 -3.42 -6.33 9.61
N TRP A 30 -2.16 -6.42 9.21
CA TRP A 30 -1.65 -5.80 7.99
C TRP A 30 -2.11 -6.57 6.76
N ALA A 31 -2.00 -7.91 6.79
CA ALA A 31 -2.49 -8.77 5.72
C ALA A 31 -3.99 -8.53 5.43
N LEU A 32 -4.81 -8.45 6.48
CA LEU A 32 -6.25 -8.18 6.34
C LEU A 32 -6.53 -6.76 5.80
N ALA A 33 -5.78 -5.76 6.25
CA ALA A 33 -5.97 -4.38 5.82
C ALA A 33 -5.51 -4.13 4.37
N LEU A 34 -4.59 -4.94 3.86
CA LEU A 34 -3.96 -4.81 2.55
C LEU A 34 -4.37 -5.93 1.58
N GLU A 35 -5.55 -6.52 1.78
CA GLU A 35 -6.09 -7.56 0.90
C GLU A 35 -6.31 -7.02 -0.52
N GLN A 36 -5.71 -7.67 -1.51
CA GLN A 36 -5.55 -7.14 -2.87
C GLN A 36 -6.89 -6.86 -3.59
N GLY A 37 -7.90 -7.70 -3.39
CA GLY A 37 -9.09 -7.75 -4.26
C GLY A 37 -9.94 -6.47 -4.31
N LYS A 38 -9.73 -5.53 -3.40
CA LYS A 38 -10.48 -4.27 -3.32
C LYS A 38 -9.63 -3.06 -2.92
N LEU A 39 -8.31 -3.22 -2.86
CA LEU A 39 -7.40 -2.20 -2.39
C LEU A 39 -7.15 -1.16 -3.48
N LEU A 40 -7.35 0.11 -3.18
CA LEU A 40 -6.90 1.20 -4.04
C LEU A 40 -5.50 1.63 -3.59
N VAL A 41 -4.66 2.00 -4.56
CA VAL A 41 -3.35 2.56 -4.29
C VAL A 41 -3.18 3.89 -5.00
N ALA A 42 -2.53 4.85 -4.32
CA ALA A 42 -2.05 6.08 -4.92
C ALA A 42 -0.53 6.18 -4.76
N ILE A 43 0.14 6.62 -5.82
CA ILE A 43 1.56 6.98 -5.81
C ILE A 43 1.63 8.47 -6.10
N ASN A 44 2.27 9.23 -5.21
CA ASN A 44 2.37 10.70 -5.32
C ASN A 44 1.00 11.34 -5.61
N GLN A 45 0.03 11.04 -4.73
CA GLN A 45 -1.35 11.56 -4.78
C GLN A 45 -2.14 11.20 -6.05
N THR A 46 -1.64 10.28 -6.88
CA THR A 46 -2.29 9.84 -8.12
C THR A 46 -2.70 8.38 -8.02
N ILE A 47 -3.98 8.07 -8.24
CA ILE A 47 -4.49 6.70 -8.27
C ILE A 47 -3.76 5.91 -9.36
N SER A 48 -3.21 4.76 -8.97
CA SER A 48 -2.32 3.95 -9.77
C SER A 48 -2.69 2.46 -9.66
N GLU A 49 -2.13 1.64 -10.54
CA GLU A 49 -2.23 0.18 -10.43
C GLU A 49 -1.21 -0.35 -9.41
N LEU A 50 -1.48 -1.49 -8.77
CA LEU A 50 -0.52 -2.12 -7.84
C LEU A 50 0.81 -2.51 -8.52
N SER A 51 0.76 -2.84 -9.80
CA SER A 51 1.94 -3.09 -10.65
C SER A 51 2.73 -1.83 -10.99
N SER A 52 2.25 -0.63 -10.66
CA SER A 52 2.91 0.63 -11.02
C SER A 52 4.26 0.72 -10.32
N PRO A 53 5.30 1.20 -11.03
CA PRO A 53 6.63 1.27 -10.48
C PRO A 53 6.72 2.35 -9.40
N VAL A 54 7.53 2.10 -8.38
CA VAL A 54 7.83 3.04 -7.30
C VAL A 54 9.31 3.37 -7.28
N LYS A 55 9.64 4.55 -6.74
CA LYS A 55 11.01 5.03 -6.59
C LYS A 55 11.26 5.44 -5.14
N ALA A 56 12.54 5.45 -4.76
CA ALA A 56 12.95 5.99 -3.48
C ALA A 56 12.47 7.45 -3.34
N GLY A 57 11.75 7.73 -2.25
CA GLY A 57 11.15 9.03 -1.97
C GLY A 57 9.70 9.19 -2.43
N ASP A 58 9.13 8.23 -3.17
CA ASP A 58 7.70 8.25 -3.51
C ASP A 58 6.83 8.07 -2.27
N GLU A 59 5.72 8.79 -2.24
CA GLU A 59 4.65 8.59 -1.26
C GLU A 59 3.63 7.58 -1.80
N VAL A 60 3.45 6.47 -1.09
CA VAL A 60 2.49 5.42 -1.45
C VAL A 60 1.41 5.32 -0.38
N ALA A 61 0.15 5.45 -0.80
CA ALA A 61 -1.00 5.36 0.07
C ALA A 61 -1.92 4.20 -0.36
N PHE A 62 -2.32 3.38 0.60
CA PHE A 62 -3.29 2.30 0.41
C PHE A 62 -4.62 2.69 1.04
N PHE A 63 -5.70 2.53 0.28
CA PHE A 63 -7.05 2.84 0.74
C PHE A 63 -7.92 1.58 0.71
N PRO A 64 -8.76 1.37 1.73
CA PRO A 64 -9.78 0.34 1.65
C PRO A 64 -10.73 0.65 0.48
N PRO A 65 -11.51 -0.35 0.01
CA PRO A 65 -12.56 -0.11 -0.98
C PRO A 65 -13.43 1.08 -0.58
N VAL A 66 -13.64 2.00 -1.51
CA VAL A 66 -14.58 3.10 -1.33
C VAL A 66 -15.98 2.49 -1.21
N THR A 67 -16.52 2.46 0.00
CA THR A 67 -17.95 2.24 0.19
C THR A 67 -18.61 3.56 -0.16
N GLY A 68 -19.11 3.67 -1.40
CA GLY A 68 -19.90 4.82 -1.82
C GLY A 68 -21.06 5.06 -0.85
N GLY A 69 -21.23 6.33 -0.47
CA GLY A 69 -22.50 6.89 -0.06
C GLY A 69 -23.17 7.57 -1.25
#